data_AF-A0A7C4JSL3-F1
#
_entry.id   AF-A0A7C4JSL3-F1
#
_cell.length_a   1.000
_cell.length_b   1.000
_cell.length_c   1.000
_cell.angle_alpha   90.00
_cell.angle_beta   90.00
_cell.angle_gamma   90.00
#
_symmetry.space_group_name_H-M   'P 1'
#
loop_
_entity.id
_entity.type
_entity.pdbx_description
1 polymer ?
#
loop_
_entity_poly.entity_id
_entity_poly.type
_entity_poly.pdbx_seq_one_letter_code
_entity_poly.pdbx_strand_id
1 'polypeptide(L)' 'MDATYKPILRYVDVIPTKHEGKPVFLLRDPVGIIEEIVVVPQNVVFLLPLMDGKHDLRDLQVEATKRFGEIRSLRRNN' A
#
# COMPACT_ATOMS: atom_id res chain seq x y z
N MET A 1 -7.70 3.73 12.30
CA MET A 1 -6.64 2.84 12.81
C MET A 1 -5.68 3.69 13.61
N ASP A 2 -5.27 3.23 14.79
CA ASP A 2 -4.26 3.91 15.59
C ASP A 2 -2.84 3.63 15.06
N ALA A 3 -1.85 4.38 15.56
CA ALA A 3 -0.47 4.26 15.10
C ALA A 3 0.18 2.89 15.36
N THR A 4 -0.38 2.10 16.28
CA THR A 4 0.13 0.77 16.67
C THR A 4 -0.50 -0.38 15.86
N TYR A 5 -1.44 -0.06 14.96
CA TYR A 5 -2.04 -1.06 14.07
C TYR A 5 -0.97 -1.69 13.16
N LYS A 6 -0.96 -3.02 13.10
CA LYS A 6 -0.01 -3.81 12.33
C LYS A 6 -0.69 -4.44 11.10
N PRO A 7 -0.57 -3.84 9.90
CA PRO A 7 -1.21 -4.36 8.70
C PRO A 7 -0.62 -5.71 8.29
N ILE A 8 -1.48 -6.58 7.77
CA ILE A 8 -1.09 -7.84 7.11
C ILE A 8 -1.65 -7.83 5.71
N LEU A 9 -0.78 -7.88 4.71
CA LEU A 9 -1.16 -8.05 3.32
C LEU A 9 -1.44 -9.53 3.05
N ARG A 10 -2.68 -9.84 2.67
CA ARG A 10 -3.05 -11.17 2.16
C ARG A 10 -2.37 -11.43 0.80
N TYR A 11 -2.33 -12.69 0.40
CA TYR A 11 -1.88 -13.05 -0.94
C TYR A 11 -2.77 -12.35 -1.99
N VAL A 12 -2.13 -11.56 -2.86
CA VAL A 12 -2.76 -10.78 -3.93
C VAL A 12 -1.97 -10.92 -5.21
N ASP A 13 -2.65 -10.91 -6.35
CA ASP A 13 -2.00 -10.74 -7.65
C ASP A 13 -1.61 -9.27 -7.83
N VAL A 14 -0.41 -9.05 -8.36
CA VAL A 14 0.15 -7.71 -8.60
C VAL A 14 0.36 -7.53 -10.09
N ILE A 15 -0.44 -6.65 -10.70
CA ILE A 15 -0.43 -6.44 -12.16
C ILE A 15 0.10 -5.03 -12.45
N PRO A 16 1.26 -4.86 -13.10
CA PRO A 16 1.75 -3.55 -13.51
C PRO A 16 0.93 -2.99 -14.67
N THR A 17 0.52 -1.73 -14.60
CA THR A 17 -0.23 -1.05 -15.67
C THR A 17 -0.02 0.47 -15.65
N LYS A 18 -0.71 1.18 -16.55
CA LYS A 18 -0.84 2.63 -16.53
C LYS A 18 -2.30 3.02 -16.28
N HIS A 19 -2.51 3.94 -15.34
CA HIS A 19 -3.81 4.58 -15.10
C HIS A 19 -3.64 6.08 -15.30
N GLU A 20 -4.43 6.68 -16.19
CA GLU A 20 -4.32 8.10 -16.58
C GLU A 20 -2.87 8.50 -16.97
N GLY A 21 -2.19 7.61 -17.71
CA GLY A 21 -0.81 7.81 -18.15
C GLY A 21 0.27 7.63 -17.06
N LYS A 22 -0.12 7.41 -15.80
CA LYS A 22 0.80 7.23 -14.68
C LYS A 22 1.00 5.73 -14.39
N PRO A 23 2.22 5.28 -14.06
CA PRO A 23 2.46 3.89 -13.73
C PRO A 23 1.88 3.54 -12.35
N VAL A 24 1.14 2.43 -12.32
CA VAL A 24 0.48 1.91 -11.12
C VAL A 24 0.58 0.38 -11.08
N PHE A 25 0.33 -0.19 -9.92
CA PHE A 25 0.08 -1.62 -9.74
C PHE A 25 -1.38 -1.82 -9.35
N LEU A 26 -2.03 -2.79 -9.98
CA LEU A 26 -3.33 -3.28 -9.56
C LEU A 26 -3.11 -4.44 -8.60
N LEU A 27 -3.73 -4.36 -7.42
CA LEU A 27 -3.83 -5.49 -6.50
C LEU A 27 -5.20 -6.13 -6.68
N ARG A 28 -5.20 -7.43 -6.98
CA ARG A 28 -6.40 -8.23 -7.17
C ARG A 28 -6.41 -9.41 -6.20
N ASP A 29 -7.59 -9.73 -5.69
CA ASP A 29 -7.81 -11.01 -5.00
C ASP A 29 -7.70 -12.18 -6.00
N PRO A 30 -6.72 -13.09 -5.84
CA PRO A 30 -6.52 -14.19 -6.78
C PRO A 30 -7.68 -15.18 -6.77
N VAL A 31 -8.44 -15.26 -5.67
CA VAL A 31 -9.61 -16.15 -5.56
C VAL A 31 -10.84 -15.52 -6.24
N GLY A 32 -10.80 -14.22 -6.55
CA GLY A 32 -11.91 -13.52 -7.21
C GLY A 32 -13.16 -13.37 -6.34
N ILE A 33 -13.05 -13.57 -5.02
CA ILE A 33 -14.17 -13.41 -4.07
C ILE A 33 -14.58 -11.93 -3.99
N ILE A 34 -13.59 -11.03 -4.11
CA ILE A 34 -13.80 -9.58 -4.11
C ILE A 34 -13.53 -9.05 -5.52
N GLU A 35 -14.52 -8.37 -6.10
CA GLU A 35 -14.41 -7.71 -7.41
C GLU A 35 -13.60 -6.39 -7.36
N GLU A 36 -13.37 -5.85 -6.16
CA GLU A 36 -12.65 -4.60 -5.98
C GLU A 36 -11.17 -4.73 -6.32
N ILE A 37 -10.74 -3.93 -7.28
CA ILE A 37 -9.34 -3.77 -7.66
C ILE A 37 -8.78 -2.58 -6.89
N VAL A 38 -7.70 -2.81 -6.14
CA VAL A 38 -7.00 -1.72 -5.46
C VAL A 38 -5.90 -1.19 -6.38
N VAL A 39 -5.98 0.09 -6.73
CA VAL A 39 -4.95 0.77 -7.51
C VAL A 39 -3.90 1.36 -6.57
N VAL A 40 -2.65 0.93 -6.72
CA VAL A 40 -1.51 1.39 -5.91
C VAL A 40 -0.52 2.15 -6.81
N PRO A 41 -0.26 3.43 -6.56
CA PRO A 41 0.78 4.17 -7.27
C PRO A 41 2.15 3.49 -7.16
N GLN A 42 2.90 3.42 -8.26
CA GLN A 42 4.22 2.74 -8.29
C GLN A 42 5.17 3.29 -7.21
N ASN A 43 5.09 4.58 -6.88
CA ASN A 43 5.99 5.20 -5.93
C ASN A 43 5.80 4.68 -4.49
N VAL A 44 4.64 4.15 -4.11
CA VAL A 44 4.36 3.65 -2.75
C VAL A 44 4.32 2.12 -2.64
N VAL A 45 4.53 1.39 -3.74
CA VAL A 45 4.47 -0.08 -3.77
C VAL A 45 5.46 -0.75 -2.81
N PHE A 46 6.58 -0.09 -2.52
CA PHE A 46 7.63 -0.60 -1.62
C PHE A 46 7.17 -0.73 -0.17
N LEU A 47 6.02 -0.15 0.20
CA LEU A 47 5.42 -0.32 1.52
C LEU A 47 4.68 -1.66 1.67
N LEU A 48 4.28 -2.30 0.57
CA LEU A 48 3.50 -3.56 0.61
C LEU A 48 4.24 -4.69 1.34
N PRO A 49 5.55 -4.93 1.12
CA PRO A 49 6.29 -5.95 1.86
C PRO A 49 6.42 -5.67 3.37
N LEU A 50 6.20 -4.42 3.82
CA LEU A 50 6.21 -4.06 5.24
C LEU A 50 4.88 -4.38 5.93
N MET A 51 3.83 -4.72 5.19
CA MET A 51 2.55 -5.14 5.74
C MET A 51 2.58 -6.62 6.13
N ASP A 52 3.43 -6.95 7.09
CA ASP A 52 3.75 -8.33 7.51
C ASP A 52 3.24 -8.68 8.92
N GLY A 53 2.44 -7.80 9.53
CA GLY A 53 1.97 -7.94 10.90
C GLY A 53 3.02 -7.67 11.98
N LYS A 54 4.25 -7.29 11.60
CA LYS A 54 5.34 -6.92 12.52
C LYS A 54 5.50 -5.42 12.61
N HIS A 55 5.50 -4.76 11.44
CA HIS A 55 5.57 -3.30 11.34
C HIS A 55 4.21 -2.68 11.62
N ASP A 56 4.20 -1.56 12.34
CA ASP A 56 3.00 -0.77 12.57
C ASP A 56 2.88 0.41 11.58
N LEU A 57 1.80 1.19 11.70
CA LEU A 57 1.59 2.35 10.82
C LEU A 57 2.67 3.42 10.97
N ARG A 58 3.33 3.53 12.13
CA ARG A 58 4.43 4.47 12.34
C ARG A 58 5.68 4.02 11.59
N ASP A 59 6.00 2.73 11.62
CA ASP A 59 7.11 2.16 10.85
C ASP A 59 6.93 2.45 9.35
N LEU A 60 5.73 2.21 8.82
CA LEU A 60 5.40 2.51 7.42
C LEU A 60 5.54 4.00 7.09
N GLN A 61 5.14 4.90 8.00
CA GLN A 61 5.32 6.35 7.83
C GLN A 61 6.79 6.75 7.81
N VAL A 62 7.64 6.13 8.64
CA VAL A 62 9.08 6.37 8.66
C VAL A 62 9.70 5.96 7.32
N GLU A 63 9.35 4.79 6.79
CA GLU A 63 9.86 4.33 5.49
C GLU A 63 9.36 5.19 4.32
N ALA A 64 8.09 5.63 4.37
CA ALA A 64 7.56 6.62 3.43
C ALA A 64 8.34 7.94 3.49
N THR A 65 8.63 8.43 4.68
CA THR A 65 9.35 9.69 4.90
C THR A 65 10.79 9.59 4.38
N LYS A 66 11.49 8.48 4.65
CA LYS A 66 12.83 8.23 4.10
C LYS A 66 12.86 8.27 2.57
N ARG A 67 11.82 7.73 1.92
CA ARG A 67 11.70 7.69 0.46
C ARG A 67 11.38 9.06 -0.16
N PHE A 68 10.54 9.86 0.48
CA PHE A 68 9.96 11.08 -0.12
C PHE A 68 10.42 12.40 0.52
N GLY A 69 11.15 12.36 1.64
CA GLY A 69 11.64 13.55 2.34
C GLY A 69 10.61 14.27 3.21
N GLU A 70 9.35 13.79 3.29
CA GLU A 70 8.28 14.41 4.07
C GLU A 70 7.44 13.38 4.83
N ILE A 71 7.09 13.68 6.10
CA ILE A 71 6.10 12.91 6.86
C ILE A 71 4.71 13.24 6.28
N ARG A 72 4.22 12.40 5.39
CA ARG A 72 2.83 12.45 4.93
C ARG A 72 1.99 11.60 5.88
N SER A 73 1.05 12.22 6.59
CA SER A 73 0.04 11.49 7.36
C SER A 73 -0.68 10.51 6.42
N LEU A 74 -0.58 9.20 6.69
CA LEU A 74 -1.30 8.15 5.93
C LEU A 74 -2.82 8.16 6.19
N ARG A 75 -3.36 9.18 6.87
CA ARG A 75 -4.80 9.35 7.05
C ARG A 75 -5.43 9.76 5.73
N ARG A 76 -5.99 8.79 5.01
CA ARG A 76 -6.92 9.04 3.91
C ARG A 76 -8.19 9.67 4.51
N ASN A 77 -8.43 10.95 4.21
CA ASN A 77 -9.77 11.53 4.33
C ASN A 77 -10.60 11.04 3.13
N ASN A 78 -11.55 10.15 3.39
CA ASN A 78 -12.96 10.26 2.99
C ASN A 78 -13.72 9.11 3.65
#